data_AF-A0A315YUX3-F1
#
_entry.id   AF-A0A315YUX3-F1
#
_cell.length_a   1.000
_cell.length_b   1.000
_cell.length_c   1.000
_cell.angle_alpha   90.00
_cell.angle_beta   90.00
_cell.angle_gamma   90.00
#
_symmetry.space_group_name_H-M   'P 1'
#
loop_
_entity.id
_entity.type
_entity.pdbx_description
1 polymer ?
#
loop_
_entity_poly.entity_id
_entity_poly.type
_entity_poly.pdbx_seq_one_letter_code
_entity_poly.pdbx_strand_id
1 'polypeptide(L)'
;MISHIKSDKSSDQLIRELMDLNIEVGMVEFTDKEDLLRLPSSFEKIGNFELDILAIDIDSELVVMIDHDKPDFIMGKVAQNITQFVEALKLIEAFFEMSMEDDELYADEEAMRKVTSKSSSIAGDQDYLWFYDMMLGI
;
A
#
# COMPACT_ATOMS: atom_id res chain seq x y z
N MET A 1 4.48 -8.27 -10.83
CA MET A 1 5.46 -7.91 -9.79
C MET A 1 5.60 -6.41 -9.79
N ILE A 2 5.46 -5.81 -8.63
CA ILE A 2 5.54 -4.35 -8.46
C ILE A 2 6.96 -3.83 -8.74
N SER A 3 7.97 -4.70 -8.60
CA SER A 3 9.38 -4.42 -8.92
C SER A 3 9.63 -3.93 -10.36
N HIS A 4 8.79 -4.28 -11.33
CA HIS A 4 8.92 -3.85 -12.73
C HIS A 4 8.24 -2.49 -13.03
N ILE A 5 7.43 -1.99 -12.10
CA ILE A 5 6.70 -0.74 -12.28
C ILE A 5 7.67 0.43 -12.14
N LYS A 6 7.64 1.36 -13.10
CA LYS A 6 8.43 2.60 -13.01
C LYS A 6 7.61 3.72 -12.38
N SER A 7 8.18 4.35 -11.37
CA SER A 7 7.58 5.39 -10.55
C SER A 7 7.78 6.82 -11.09
N ASP A 8 8.40 6.96 -12.26
CA ASP A 8 8.63 8.24 -12.95
C ASP A 8 7.43 8.72 -13.79
N LYS A 9 6.31 7.98 -13.74
CA LYS A 9 5.06 8.27 -14.43
C LYS A 9 4.17 9.22 -13.62
N SER A 10 3.16 9.81 -14.26
CA SER A 10 2.11 10.52 -13.52
C SER A 10 1.30 9.55 -12.64
N SER A 11 0.69 10.05 -11.57
CA SER A 11 -0.16 9.26 -10.65
C SER A 11 -1.21 8.45 -11.41
N ASP A 12 -1.98 9.06 -12.32
CA ASP A 12 -3.01 8.38 -13.11
C ASP A 12 -2.45 7.24 -13.98
N GLN A 13 -1.26 7.43 -14.56
CA GLN A 13 -0.62 6.41 -15.40
C GLN A 13 -0.12 5.25 -14.54
N LEU A 14 0.40 5.56 -13.36
CA LEU A 14 0.88 4.58 -12.40
C LEU A 14 -0.27 3.73 -11.86
N ILE A 15 -1.37 4.36 -11.42
CA ILE A 15 -2.57 3.67 -10.91
C ILE A 15 -3.15 2.74 -11.97
N ARG A 16 -3.33 3.25 -13.20
CA ARG A 16 -3.84 2.44 -14.32
C ARG A 16 -2.97 1.23 -14.61
N GLU A 17 -1.65 1.41 -14.65
CA GLU A 17 -0.74 0.29 -14.88
C GLU A 17 -0.81 -0.75 -13.76
N LEU A 18 -0.90 -0.32 -12.50
CA LEU A 18 -1.04 -1.23 -11.36
C LEU A 18 -2.31 -2.08 -11.46
N MET A 19 -3.44 -1.46 -11.85
CA MET A 19 -4.72 -2.14 -12.06
C MET A 19 -4.72 -3.04 -13.30
N ASP A 20 -4.23 -2.56 -14.44
CA ASP A 20 -4.15 -3.32 -15.70
C ASP A 20 -3.33 -4.60 -15.55
N LEU A 21 -2.29 -4.54 -14.70
CA LEU A 21 -1.42 -5.68 -14.41
C LEU A 21 -1.90 -6.53 -13.23
N ASN A 22 -3.01 -6.17 -12.58
CA ASN A 22 -3.52 -6.82 -11.36
C ASN A 22 -2.41 -7.00 -10.31
N ILE A 23 -1.71 -5.92 -9.97
CA ILE A 23 -0.63 -5.98 -9.00
C ILE A 23 -1.21 -6.27 -7.61
N GLU A 24 -0.61 -7.25 -6.95
CA GLU A 24 -0.89 -7.64 -5.57
C GLU A 24 0.43 -7.73 -4.81
N VAL A 25 0.46 -7.18 -3.59
CA VAL A 25 1.62 -7.28 -2.68
C VAL A 25 1.10 -7.52 -1.27
N GLY A 26 1.33 -8.71 -0.73
CA GLY A 26 0.78 -9.12 0.57
C GLY A 26 -0.75 -9.02 0.58
N MET A 27 -1.29 -8.16 1.44
CA MET A 27 -2.73 -7.92 1.58
C MET A 27 -3.24 -6.77 0.69
N VAL A 28 -2.36 -6.11 -0.07
CA VAL A 28 -2.73 -5.01 -0.98
C VAL A 28 -3.08 -5.56 -2.35
N GLU A 29 -4.27 -5.20 -2.84
CA GLU A 29 -4.73 -5.44 -4.22
C GLU A 29 -5.00 -4.09 -4.89
N PHE A 30 -4.40 -3.82 -6.07
CA PHE A 30 -4.76 -2.67 -6.89
C PHE A 30 -5.94 -3.00 -7.80
N THR A 31 -7.10 -2.38 -7.56
CA THR A 31 -8.34 -2.71 -8.25
C THR A 31 -9.35 -1.56 -8.25
N ASP A 32 -10.18 -1.51 -9.30
CA ASP A 32 -11.32 -0.60 -9.46
C ASP A 32 -12.67 -1.29 -9.19
N LYS A 33 -12.67 -2.52 -8.66
CA LYS A 33 -13.88 -3.27 -8.29
C LYS A 33 -14.78 -2.41 -7.41
N GLU A 34 -16.08 -2.38 -7.72
CA GLU A 34 -17.06 -1.64 -6.94
C GLU A 34 -17.17 -2.20 -5.52
N ASP A 35 -17.06 -1.33 -4.51
CA ASP A 35 -17.34 -1.66 -3.12
C ASP A 35 -18.85 -1.61 -2.82
N LEU A 36 -19.27 -2.28 -1.74
CA LEU A 36 -20.67 -2.28 -1.29
C LEU A 36 -21.19 -0.87 -0.97
N LEU A 37 -20.32 -0.06 -0.35
CA LEU A 37 -20.61 1.32 -0.02
C LEU A 37 -19.82 2.25 -0.95
N ARG A 38 -20.48 3.32 -1.40
CA ARG A 38 -19.84 4.29 -2.30
C ARG A 38 -18.90 5.18 -1.52
N LEU A 39 -17.67 5.30 -2.03
CA LEU A 39 -16.69 6.26 -1.56
C LEU A 39 -17.18 7.70 -1.83
N PRO A 40 -17.01 8.65 -0.89
CA PRO A 40 -17.22 10.07 -1.14
C PRO A 40 -16.34 10.57 -2.30
N SER A 41 -16.82 11.59 -3.02
CA SER A 41 -16.09 12.16 -4.16
C SER A 41 -14.80 12.90 -3.78
N SER A 42 -14.50 13.06 -2.49
CA SER A 42 -13.22 13.56 -1.99
C SER A 42 -12.10 12.52 -2.04
N PHE A 43 -12.44 11.26 -2.37
CA PHE A 43 -11.50 10.17 -2.44
C PHE A 43 -11.54 9.50 -3.81
N GLU A 44 -10.38 9.10 -4.30
CA GLU A 44 -10.22 8.27 -5.49
C GLU A 44 -9.76 6.88 -5.07
N LYS A 45 -10.57 5.84 -5.33
CA LYS A 45 -10.18 4.46 -5.03
C LYS A 45 -8.98 4.05 -5.89
N ILE A 46 -8.00 3.42 -5.25
CA ILE A 46 -6.84 2.83 -5.94
C ILE A 46 -6.73 1.32 -5.72
N GLY A 47 -7.45 0.76 -4.75
CA GLY A 47 -7.39 -0.66 -4.43
C GLY A 47 -8.02 -1.00 -3.10
N ASN A 48 -7.60 -2.14 -2.55
CA ASN A 48 -8.04 -2.66 -1.27
C ASN A 48 -6.85 -3.15 -0.45
N PHE A 49 -6.98 -3.06 0.88
CA PHE A 49 -6.14 -3.78 1.84
C PHE A 49 -7.07 -4.76 2.57
N GLU A 50 -6.93 -6.05 2.26
CA GLU A 50 -7.95 -7.05 2.59
C GLU A 50 -9.38 -6.59 2.17
N LEU A 51 -10.24 -6.27 3.14
CA LEU A 51 -11.59 -5.75 2.91
C LEU A 51 -11.63 -4.21 2.86
N ASP A 52 -10.69 -3.53 3.51
CA ASP A 52 -10.66 -2.09 3.62
C ASP A 52 -10.21 -1.43 2.30
N ILE A 53 -10.61 -0.18 2.12
CA ILE A 53 -10.44 0.54 0.84
C ILE A 53 -9.15 1.34 0.89
N LEU A 54 -8.28 1.16 -0.10
CA LEU A 54 -7.17 2.06 -0.35
C LEU A 54 -7.60 3.15 -1.31
N ALA A 55 -7.38 4.40 -0.92
CA ALA A 55 -7.78 5.55 -1.70
C ALA A 55 -6.75 6.68 -1.64
N ILE A 56 -6.82 7.59 -2.60
CA ILE A 56 -6.14 8.87 -2.58
C ILE A 56 -7.13 9.92 -2.09
N ASP A 57 -6.78 10.66 -1.04
CA ASP A 57 -7.45 11.90 -0.67
C ASP A 57 -7.10 12.97 -1.71
N ILE A 58 -8.10 13.43 -2.47
CA ILE A 58 -7.89 14.33 -3.62
C ILE A 58 -7.34 15.69 -3.18
N ASP A 59 -7.69 16.16 -1.97
CA ASP A 59 -7.27 17.48 -1.49
C ASP A 59 -5.81 17.47 -1.02
N SER A 60 -5.35 16.35 -0.46
CA SER A 60 -4.01 16.22 0.14
C SER A 60 -3.03 15.37 -0.66
N GLU A 61 -3.51 14.66 -1.68
CA GLU A 61 -2.81 13.63 -2.47
C GLU A 61 -2.29 12.44 -1.65
N LEU A 62 -2.63 12.35 -0.36
CA LEU A 62 -2.22 11.27 0.53
C LEU A 62 -2.89 9.96 0.13
N VAL A 63 -2.14 8.87 0.22
CA VAL A 63 -2.73 7.52 0.20
C VAL A 63 -3.22 7.20 1.61
N VAL A 64 -4.48 6.80 1.72
CA VAL A 64 -5.17 6.52 2.97
C VAL A 64 -5.88 5.17 2.91
N MET A 65 -6.11 4.59 4.08
CA MET A 65 -6.94 3.41 4.27
C MET A 65 -8.27 3.83 4.88
N ILE A 66 -9.37 3.42 4.25
CA ILE A 66 -10.74 3.77 4.61
C ILE A 66 -11.47 2.49 5.04
N ASP A 67 -12.20 2.58 6.15
CA ASP A 67 -13.01 1.48 6.69
C ASP A 67 -14.10 1.09 5.67
N HIS A 68 -14.14 -0.18 5.28
CA HIS A 68 -15.10 -0.67 4.28
C HIS A 68 -16.57 -0.52 4.70
N ASP A 69 -16.85 -0.48 6.01
CA ASP A 69 -18.19 -0.27 6.57
C ASP A 69 -18.49 1.22 6.84
N LYS A 70 -17.47 2.10 6.76
CA LYS A 70 -17.59 3.55 6.97
C LYS A 70 -16.77 4.31 5.91
N PRO A 71 -17.32 4.51 4.70
CA PRO A 71 -16.58 5.05 3.55
C PRO A 71 -16.14 6.52 3.71
N ASP A 72 -16.55 7.20 4.79
CA ASP A 72 -16.13 8.55 5.17
C ASP A 72 -15.11 8.57 6.33
N PHE A 73 -14.71 7.40 6.85
CA PHE A 73 -13.78 7.28 7.96
C PHE A 73 -12.40 6.79 7.50
N ILE A 74 -11.41 7.68 7.60
CA ILE A 74 -10.00 7.32 7.39
C ILE A 74 -9.49 6.59 8.63
N MET A 75 -9.11 5.32 8.45
CA MET A 75 -8.49 4.50 9.51
C MET A 75 -7.04 4.94 9.76
N GLY A 76 -6.32 5.31 8.71
CA GLY A 76 -4.96 5.79 8.82
C GLY A 76 -4.34 6.19 7.49
N LYS A 77 -3.17 6.83 7.57
CA LYS A 77 -2.38 7.26 6.42
C LYS A 77 -1.39 6.16 6.02
N VAL A 78 -1.26 5.93 4.72
CA VAL A 78 -0.48 4.82 4.13
C VAL A 78 0.78 5.32 3.41
N ALA A 79 0.67 6.45 2.69
CA ALA A 79 1.81 7.15 2.12
C ALA A 79 1.49 8.62 1.82
N GLN A 80 2.52 9.43 1.55
CA GLN A 80 2.40 10.83 1.12
C GLN A 80 1.84 10.99 -0.29
N ASN A 81 2.02 9.99 -1.15
CA ASN A 81 1.43 9.90 -2.49
C ASN A 81 1.61 8.48 -3.04
N ILE A 82 0.97 8.20 -4.19
CA ILE A 82 0.99 6.89 -4.84
C ILE A 82 2.40 6.45 -5.25
N THR A 83 3.25 7.38 -5.69
CA THR A 83 4.63 7.09 -6.08
C THR A 83 5.43 6.53 -4.91
N GLN A 84 5.35 7.19 -3.76
CA GLN A 84 6.00 6.75 -2.53
C GLN A 84 5.41 5.44 -2.00
N PHE A 85 4.10 5.24 -2.14
CA PHE A 85 3.47 3.98 -1.76
C PHE A 85 4.01 2.81 -2.58
N VAL A 86 4.08 2.94 -3.90
CA VAL A 86 4.62 1.90 -4.81
C VAL A 86 6.08 1.58 -4.49
N GLU A 87 6.91 2.60 -4.25
CA GLU A 87 8.32 2.38 -3.88
C GLU A 87 8.47 1.69 -2.52
N ALA A 88 7.62 2.03 -1.54
CA ALA A 88 7.61 1.38 -0.25
C ALA A 88 7.18 -0.10 -0.34
N LEU A 89 6.18 -0.42 -1.19
CA LEU A 89 5.72 -1.77 -1.44
C LEU A 89 6.74 -2.65 -2.17
N LYS A 90 7.60 -2.09 -3.02
CA LYS A 90 8.69 -2.86 -3.66
C LYS A 90 9.65 -3.49 -2.63
N LEU A 91 9.90 -2.80 -1.51
CA LEU A 91 10.71 -3.37 -0.44
C LEU A 91 10.00 -4.52 0.27
N ILE A 92 8.68 -4.42 0.43
CA ILE A 92 7.86 -5.47 1.03
C ILE A 92 7.78 -6.70 0.11
N GLU A 93 7.54 -6.51 -1.19
CA GLU A 93 7.57 -7.59 -2.20
C GLU A 93 8.93 -8.29 -2.18
N ALA A 94 10.03 -7.54 -2.20
CA ALA A 94 11.37 -8.11 -2.13
C ALA A 94 11.62 -8.91 -0.85
N PHE A 95 11.12 -8.44 0.30
CA PHE A 95 11.21 -9.18 1.56
C PHE A 95 10.40 -10.49 1.52
N PHE A 96 9.19 -10.47 0.95
CA PHE A 96 8.40 -11.69 0.77
C PHE A 96 9.10 -12.68 -0.16
N GLU A 97 9.66 -12.23 -1.28
CA GLU A 97 10.43 -13.09 -2.20
C GLU A 97 11.61 -13.75 -1.48
N MET A 98 12.38 -12.99 -0.69
CA MET A 98 13.48 -13.53 0.10
C MET A 98 13.00 -14.54 1.16
N SER A 99 11.87 -14.25 1.81
CA SER A 99 11.29 -15.12 2.84
C SER A 99 10.72 -16.43 2.29
N MET A 100 10.38 -16.48 0.99
CA MET A 100 9.99 -17.73 0.34
C MET A 100 11.17 -18.69 0.13
N GLU A 101 12.41 -18.16 0.11
CA GLU A 101 13.63 -18.97 0.02
C GLU A 101 14.20 -19.32 1.40
N ASP A 102 13.92 -18.49 2.41
CA ASP A 102 14.37 -18.63 3.79
C ASP A 102 13.22 -18.43 4.77
N ASP A 103 12.57 -19.53 5.18
CA ASP A 103 11.45 -19.54 6.11
C ASP A 103 11.80 -18.92 7.48
N GLU A 104 13.08 -18.89 7.88
CA GLU A 104 13.51 -18.29 9.15
C GLU A 104 13.45 -16.75 9.09
N LEU A 105 13.58 -16.15 7.91
CA LEU A 105 13.57 -14.70 7.72
C LEU A 105 12.21 -14.08 8.10
N TYR A 106 11.11 -14.76 7.80
CA TYR A 106 9.77 -14.30 8.18
C TYR A 106 9.51 -14.40 9.70
N ALA A 107 10.28 -15.21 10.41
CA ALA A 107 10.25 -15.29 11.87
C ALA A 107 11.22 -14.29 12.55
N ASP A 108 12.08 -13.62 11.79
CA ASP A 108 13.02 -12.63 12.30
C ASP A 108 12.36 -11.25 12.40
N GLU A 109 11.82 -10.94 13.58
CA GLU A 109 11.22 -9.63 13.87
C GLU A 109 12.20 -8.46 13.64
N GLU A 110 13.51 -8.64 13.86
CA GLU A 110 14.48 -7.57 13.61
C GLU A 110 14.61 -7.29 12.11
N ALA A 111 14.62 -8.34 11.28
CA ALA A 111 14.60 -8.21 9.83
C ALA A 111 13.31 -7.54 9.35
N MET A 112 12.15 -7.96 9.86
CA MET A 112 10.87 -7.36 9.53
C MET A 112 10.83 -5.86 9.89
N ARG A 113 11.24 -5.49 11.11
CA ARG A 113 11.29 -4.07 11.55
C ARG A 113 12.21 -3.22 10.70
N LYS A 114 13.32 -3.77 10.20
CA LYS A 114 14.21 -3.05 9.26
C LYS A 114 13.50 -2.74 7.95
N VAL A 115 12.72 -3.69 7.43
CA VAL A 115 11.94 -3.48 6.20
C VAL A 115 10.81 -2.49 6.44
N THR A 116 9.99 -2.66 7.49
CA THR A 116 8.86 -1.75 7.76
C THR A 116 9.33 -0.32 8.02
N SER A 117 10.40 -0.13 8.79
CA SER A 117 11.00 1.19 9.02
C SER A 117 11.47 1.85 7.72
N LYS A 118 12.11 1.08 6.83
CA LYS A 118 12.59 1.60 5.55
C LYS A 118 11.43 1.92 4.60
N SER A 119 10.43 1.05 4.51
CA SER A 119 9.21 1.30 3.74
C SER A 119 8.47 2.54 4.24
N SER A 120 8.31 2.69 5.56
CA SER A 120 7.73 3.90 6.18
C SER A 120 8.52 5.16 5.84
N SER A 121 9.86 5.11 5.91
CA SER A 121 10.72 6.23 5.54
C SER A 121 10.53 6.66 4.09
N ILE A 122 10.35 5.71 3.15
CA ILE A 122 10.03 6.00 1.75
C ILE A 122 8.62 6.57 1.61
N ALA A 123 7.65 6.00 2.32
CA ALA A 123 6.24 6.37 2.27
C ALA A 123 5.98 7.80 2.74
N GLY A 124 6.78 8.29 3.68
CA GLY A 124 6.64 9.64 4.22
C GLY A 124 7.06 9.85 5.66
N ASP A 125 7.87 8.93 6.22
CA ASP A 125 8.38 8.92 7.60
C ASP A 125 7.47 8.17 8.62
N GLN A 126 7.71 8.38 9.91
CA GLN A 126 7.17 7.58 11.03
C GLN A 126 5.64 7.50 11.11
N ASP A 127 4.92 8.50 10.62
CA ASP A 127 3.45 8.55 10.63
C ASP A 127 2.80 7.39 9.84
N TYR A 128 3.56 6.76 8.95
CA TYR A 128 3.10 5.69 8.06
C TYR A 128 3.48 4.29 8.54
N LEU A 129 4.28 4.16 9.61
CA LEU A 129 4.90 2.89 10.01
C LEU A 129 3.86 1.83 10.35
N TRP A 130 2.76 2.23 11.01
CA TRP A 130 1.69 1.33 11.46
C TRP A 130 1.15 0.45 10.32
N PHE A 131 1.06 0.98 9.11
CA PHE A 131 0.56 0.24 7.94
C PHE A 131 1.56 -0.84 7.52
N TYR A 132 2.85 -0.52 7.51
CA TYR A 132 3.90 -1.48 7.13
C TYR A 132 4.15 -2.53 8.21
N ASP A 133 4.02 -2.16 9.49
CA ASP A 133 4.01 -3.12 10.60
C ASP A 133 2.83 -4.09 10.46
N MET A 134 1.63 -3.60 10.13
CA MET A 134 0.46 -4.44 9.87
C MET A 134 0.67 -5.40 8.69
N MET A 135 1.28 -4.93 7.60
CA MET A 135 1.63 -5.75 6.43
C MET A 135 2.53 -6.96 6.75
N LEU A 136 3.40 -6.83 7.76
CA LEU A 136 4.32 -7.90 8.21
C LEU A 136 3.89 -8.56 9.53
N GLY A 137 2.75 -8.17 10.11
CA GLY A 137 2.22 -8.77 11.34
C GLY A 137 3.02 -8.48 12.61
N ILE A 138 3.63 -7.28 12.71
CA ILE A 138 4.43 -6.81 13.86
C ILE A 138 3.57 -6.08 14.90
#